data_AF-A0A926UMR0-F1
#
_entry.id   AF-A0A926UMR0-F1
#
_cell.length_a   1.000
_cell.length_b   1.000
_cell.length_c   1.000
_cell.angle_alpha   90.00
_cell.angle_beta   90.00
_cell.angle_gamma   90.00
#
_symmetry.space_group_name_H-M   'P 1'
#
loop_
_entity.id
_entity.type
_entity.pdbx_description
1 polymer ?
#
loop_
_entity_poly.entity_id
_entity_poly.type
_entity_poly.pdbx_seq_one_letter_code
_entity_poly.pdbx_strand_id
1 'polypeptide(L)' 'MATYKQLQEYIKNKHQRIVKSCWIADAKEKLGLPVKPSYHRSQGQQRKYPCPDDILPIIREALEHFDDL' A
#
# COMPACT_ATOMS: atom_id res chain seq x y z
N MET A 1 11.31 4.76 -6.42
CA MET A 1 9.92 4.45 -6.83
C MET A 1 9.79 2.96 -7.11
N ALA A 2 9.62 2.17 -6.06
CA ALA A 2 9.30 0.76 -6.16
C ALA A 2 7.95 0.56 -6.85
N THR A 3 7.91 -0.41 -7.74
CA THR A 3 6.66 -0.84 -8.36
C THR A 3 5.82 -1.63 -7.34
N TYR A 4 4.50 -1.64 -7.54
CA TYR A 4 3.62 -2.44 -6.68
C TYR A 4 4.01 -3.92 -6.64
N LYS A 5 4.55 -4.46 -7.75
CA LYS A 5 5.06 -5.84 -7.79
C LYS A 5 6.27 -6.04 -6.87
N GLN A 6 7.25 -5.14 -6.90
CA GLN A 6 8.42 -5.21 -6.03
C GLN A 6 8.04 -5.16 -4.54
N LEU A 7 7.10 -4.29 -4.17
CA LEU A 7 6.58 -4.24 -2.80
C LEU A 7 5.88 -5.57 -2.43
N GLN A 8 5.05 -6.11 -3.33
CA GLN A 8 4.37 -7.38 -3.11
C GLN A 8 5.35 -8.54 -2.93
N GLU A 9 6.38 -8.63 -3.77
CA GLU A 9 7.40 -9.67 -3.69
C GLU A 9 8.27 -9.53 -2.44
N TYR A 10 8.68 -8.31 -2.09
CA TYR A 10 9.43 -8.04 -0.86
C TYR A 10 8.66 -8.50 0.38
N ILE A 11 7.39 -8.11 0.48
CA ILE A 11 6.51 -8.46 1.60
C ILE A 11 6.26 -9.98 1.62
N LYS A 12 6.07 -10.60 0.46
CA LYS A 12 5.90 -12.05 0.36
C LYS A 12 7.16 -12.80 0.78
N ASN A 13 8.35 -12.34 0.41
CA ASN A 13 9.60 -13.00 0.77
C ASN A 13 9.94 -12.82 2.26
N LYS A 14 9.72 -11.62 2.79
CA LYS A 14 10.10 -11.29 4.18
C LYS A 14 9.07 -11.74 5.21
N HIS A 15 7.79 -11.50 4.94
CA HIS A 15 6.69 -11.73 5.89
C HIS A 15 5.82 -12.93 5.50
N GLN A 16 6.04 -13.55 4.32
CA GLN A 16 5.18 -14.62 3.78
C GLN A 16 3.69 -14.20 3.67
N ARG A 17 3.45 -12.89 3.53
CA ARG A 17 2.11 -12.31 3.39
C ARG A 17 1.87 -11.84 1.95
N ILE A 18 0.62 -11.97 1.50
CA ILE A 18 0.18 -11.48 0.19
C ILE A 18 -0.57 -10.16 0.40
N VAL A 19 -0.04 -9.07 -0.12
CA VAL A 19 -0.68 -7.75 -0.07
C VAL A 19 -1.31 -7.37 -1.40
N LYS A 20 -2.51 -6.77 -1.35
CA LYS A 20 -3.18 -6.25 -2.53
C LYS A 20 -2.71 -4.83 -2.84
N SER A 21 -2.68 -4.47 -4.11
CA SER A 21 -2.34 -3.10 -4.55
C SER A 21 -3.28 -2.03 -3.97
N CYS A 22 -4.54 -2.36 -3.73
CA CYS A 22 -5.49 -1.47 -3.06
C CYS A 22 -5.08 -1.13 -1.62
N TRP A 23 -4.46 -2.07 -0.90
CA TRP A 23 -3.93 -1.84 0.45
C TRP A 23 -2.67 -0.99 0.42
N ILE A 24 -1.78 -1.18 -0.55
CA ILE A 24 -0.59 -0.32 -0.73
C ILE A 24 -1.01 1.12 -0.99
N ALA A 25 -1.99 1.31 -1.88
CA ALA A 25 -2.54 2.63 -2.15
C ALA A 25 -3.23 3.25 -0.93
N ASP A 26 -3.87 2.45 -0.06
CA ASP A 26 -4.53 2.94 1.15
C ASP A 26 -3.50 3.31 2.24
N ALA A 27 -2.48 2.47 2.41
CA ALA A 27 -1.36 2.72 3.30
C ALA A 27 -0.61 4.00 2.92
N LYS A 28 -0.34 4.21 1.62
CA LYS A 28 0.26 5.46 1.13
C LYS A 28 -0.60 6.69 1.47
N GLU A 29 -1.92 6.63 1.30
CA GLU A 29 -2.81 7.71 1.73
C GLU A 29 -2.77 7.94 3.25
N LYS A 30 -2.80 6.86 4.05
CA LYS A 30 -2.70 6.94 5.53
C LYS A 30 -1.36 7.56 5.98
N LEU A 31 -0.29 7.34 5.22
CA LEU A 31 1.04 7.91 5.45
C LEU A 31 1.20 9.33 4.90
N GLY A 32 0.18 9.89 4.24
CA GLY A 32 0.23 11.23 3.65
C GLY A 32 0.97 11.32 2.31
N LEU A 33 1.30 10.19 1.70
CA LEU A 33 1.95 10.15 0.38
C LEU A 33 0.92 10.41 -0.74
N PRO A 34 1.32 11.11 -1.82
CA PRO A 34 0.43 11.39 -2.94
C PRO A 34 0.11 10.11 -3.71
N VAL A 35 -1.13 9.63 -3.60
CA VAL A 35 -1.62 8.47 -4.36
C VAL A 35 -2.55 8.97 -5.45
N LYS A 36 -2.29 8.57 -6.70
CA LYS A 36 -3.21 8.87 -7.79
C LYS A 36 -4.58 8.21 -7.50
N PRO A 37 -5.68 8.98 -7.46
CA PRO A 37 -7.00 8.41 -7.29
C PRO A 37 -7.30 7.48 -8.47
N SER A 38 -7.91 6.33 -8.19
CA SER A 38 -8.37 5.45 -9.26
C SER A 38 -9.53 6.13 -10.00
N TYR A 39 -9.61 5.92 -11.33
CA TYR A 39 -10.66 6.49 -12.18
C TYR A 39 -12.09 6.16 -11.71
N HIS A 40 -12.28 5.00 -11.04
CA HIS A 40 -13.55 4.58 -10.46
C HIS A 40 -13.84 5.16 -9.07
N ARG A 41 -13.03 6.08 -8.56
CA ARG A 41 -13.24 6.69 -7.24
C ARG A 41 -14.00 7.99 -7.39
N SER A 42 -15.31 7.95 -7.10
CA SER A 42 -16.07 9.18 -6.87
C SER A 42 -15.54 9.87 -5.60
N GLN A 43 -15.33 11.19 -5.66
CA GLN A 43 -14.89 11.98 -4.50
C GLN A 43 -15.85 11.72 -3.32
N GLY A 44 -15.31 11.28 -2.17
CA GLY A 44 -16.07 11.04 -0.94
C GLY A 44 -16.43 9.58 -0.64
N GLN A 45 -16.09 8.62 -1.50
CA GLN A 45 -16.35 7.21 -1.17
C GLN A 45 -15.26 6.61 -0.28
N GLN A 46 -15.66 6.13 0.90
CA GLN A 46 -14.79 5.36 1.80
C GLN A 46 -14.17 4.18 1.03
N ARG A 47 -12.88 3.91 1.28
CA ARG A 47 -12.21 2.76 0.67
C ARG A 47 -12.97 1.49 1.03
N LYS A 48 -13.54 0.82 0.03
CA LYS A 48 -14.31 -0.43 0.19
C LYS A 48 -13.48 -1.55 0.86
N TYR A 49 -12.16 -1.46 0.76
CA TYR A 49 -11.21 -2.37 1.41
C TYR A 49 -10.10 -1.53 2.08
N PRO A 50 -10.31 -1.09 3.33
CA PRO A 50 -9.24 -0.44 4.09
C PRO A 50 -8.06 -1.40 4.26
N CYS A 51 -6.85 -0.85 4.31
CA CYS A 51 -5.65 -1.61 4.66
C CYS A 51 -5.83 -2.13 6.11
N PRO A 52 -5.73 -3.47 6.33
CA PRO A 52 -5.76 -4.05 7.66
C PRO A 52 -4.64 -3.48 8.53
N ASP A 53 -4.91 -3.25 9.81
CA ASP A 53 -3.94 -2.69 10.75
C ASP A 53 -2.67 -3.56 10.88
N ASP A 54 -2.78 -4.88 10.74
CA ASP A 54 -1.62 -5.80 10.73
C ASP A 54 -0.76 -5.68 9.46
N ILE A 55 -1.32 -5.21 8.35
CA ILE A 55 -0.63 -5.12 7.05
C ILE A 55 -0.02 -3.73 6.85
N LEU A 56 -0.60 -2.69 7.47
CA LEU A 56 -0.09 -1.32 7.42
C LEU A 56 1.41 -1.20 7.79
N PRO A 57 1.89 -1.76 8.92
CA PRO A 57 3.31 -1.68 9.28
C PRO A 57 4.19 -2.46 8.31
N ILE A 58 3.70 -3.58 7.75
CA ILE A 58 4.44 -4.37 6.76
C ILE A 58 4.62 -3.58 5.45
N ILE A 59 3.57 -2.89 4.99
CA ILE A 59 3.65 -2.04 3.80
C ILE A 59 4.55 -0.83 4.07
N ARG A 60 4.44 -0.20 5.24
CA ARG A 60 5.31 0.91 5.64
C ARG A 60 6.78 0.51 5.59
N GLU A 61 7.13 -0.62 6.21
CA GLU A 61 8.51 -1.13 6.22
C GLU A 61 9.01 -1.39 4.80
N ALA A 62 8.16 -1.96 3.93
CA ALA A 62 8.51 -2.16 2.53
C ALA A 62 8.72 -0.83 1.80
N LEU A 63 7.88 0.19 2.04
CA LEU A 63 8.04 1.53 1.45
C LEU A 63 9.33 2.21 1.93
N GLU A 64 9.65 2.12 3.22
CA GLU A 64 10.90 2.60 3.82
C GLU A 64 12.11 1.89 3.19
N HIS A 65 12.03 0.58 2.93
CA HIS A 65 13.12 -0.19 2.31
C HIS A 65 13.45 0.24 0.88
N PHE A 66 12.47 0.76 0.14
CA PHE A 66 12.64 1.20 -1.24
C PHE A 66 12.81 2.72 -1.38
N ASP A 67 13.03 3.44 -0.28
CA ASP A 67 13.11 4.91 -0.22
C ASP A 67 11.91 5.58 -0.92
N ASP A 68 10.73 4.99 -0.77
CA ASP A 68 9.46 5.48 -1.31
C ASP A 68 8.67 6.33 -0.30
N LEU A 69 9.29 6.63 0.85
CA LEU A 69 8.72 7.31 2.01
C LEU A 69 9.37 8.68 2.22
#